data_AF-A0A1Y6FMK5-F1
#
_entry.id   AF-A0A1Y6FMK5-F1
#
_cell.length_a   1.000
_cell.length_b   1.000
_cell.length_c   1.000
_cell.angle_alpha   90.00
_cell.angle_beta   90.00
_cell.angle_gamma   90.00
#
_symmetry.space_group_name_H-M   'P 1'
#
loop_
_entity.id
_entity.type
_entity.pdbx_description
1 polymer ?
#
loop_
_entity_poly.entity_id
_entity_poly.type
_entity_poly.pdbx_seq_one_letter_code
_entity_poly.pdbx_strand_id
1 'polypeptide(L)'
;MQKFYSPLTENNRLVHSSSTRGSDEDIEFIVPDDHEALINPIIFIYENGDLKKDEIFQQQLIQEKEDRRNKPTVEQQLALVQQAIDDLILGGML
;
A
#
# COMPACT_ATOMS: atom_id res chain seq x y z
N MET A 1 26.99 1.79 1.77
CA MET A 1 26.38 1.11 0.62
C MET A 1 26.56 -0.38 0.82
N GLN A 2 25.46 -1.10 0.99
CA GLN A 2 25.41 -2.55 1.16
C GLN A 2 24.54 -3.17 0.06
N LYS A 3 24.79 -4.45 -0.19
CA LYS A 3 24.13 -5.25 -1.20
C LYS A 3 22.91 -5.95 -0.61
N PHE A 4 21.81 -5.92 -1.34
CA PHE A 4 20.57 -6.57 -0.98
C PHE A 4 19.95 -7.28 -2.18
N TYR A 5 19.00 -8.17 -1.89
CA TYR A 5 18.29 -8.99 -2.86
C TYR A 5 16.78 -8.90 -2.65
N SER A 6 16.04 -8.94 -3.75
CA SER A 6 14.58 -8.99 -3.76
C SER A 6 14.07 -9.69 -5.02
N PRO A 7 12.99 -10.47 -4.94
CA PRO A 7 12.19 -10.76 -6.11
C PRO A 7 11.47 -9.48 -6.54
N LEU A 8 11.07 -9.44 -7.82
CA LEU A 8 10.26 -8.36 -8.35
C LEU A 8 8.80 -8.80 -8.52
N THR A 9 7.88 -7.87 -8.29
CA THR A 9 6.51 -8.00 -8.79
C THR A 9 6.47 -7.87 -10.32
N GLU A 10 5.33 -8.18 -10.93
CA GLU A 10 5.11 -7.99 -12.38
C GLU A 10 5.32 -6.54 -12.86
N ASN A 11 5.23 -5.56 -11.96
CA ASN A 11 5.44 -4.14 -12.24
C ASN A 11 6.84 -3.66 -11.84
N ASN A 12 7.83 -4.56 -11.76
CA ASN A 12 9.21 -4.27 -11.36
C ASN A 12 9.38 -3.65 -9.96
N ARG A 13 8.38 -3.77 -9.08
CA ARG A 13 8.51 -3.32 -7.67
C ARG A 13 9.23 -4.36 -6.83
N LEU A 14 10.01 -3.91 -5.85
CA LEU A 14 10.58 -4.80 -4.84
C LEU A 14 9.47 -5.40 -3.98
N VAL A 15 9.54 -6.71 -3.72
CA VAL A 15 8.61 -7.38 -2.81
C VAL A 15 9.10 -7.24 -1.36
N HIS A 16 10.38 -7.47 -1.12
CA HIS A 16 11.03 -7.36 0.18
C HIS A 16 12.51 -6.98 0.02
N SER A 17 13.23 -6.74 1.12
CA SER A 17 14.67 -6.50 1.08
C SER A 17 15.38 -7.54 1.96
N SER A 18 16.35 -8.27 1.40
CA SER A 18 17.09 -9.32 2.11
C SER A 18 18.60 -9.16 1.92
N SER A 19 19.38 -9.41 2.97
CA SER A 19 20.85 -9.46 2.88
C SER A 19 21.35 -10.76 2.24
N THR A 20 20.49 -11.76 2.06
CA THR A 20 20.79 -13.04 1.42
C THR A 20 19.88 -13.27 0.23
N ARG A 21 20.46 -13.75 -0.88
CA ARG A 21 19.71 -14.17 -2.07
C ARG A 21 18.85 -15.38 -1.74
N GLY A 22 17.54 -15.29 -1.98
CA GLY A 22 16.58 -16.38 -1.77
C GLY A 22 16.35 -17.21 -3.03
N SER A 23 16.45 -16.59 -4.21
CA SER A 23 16.28 -17.22 -5.52
C SER A 23 17.31 -16.70 -6.54
N ASP A 24 17.59 -17.49 -7.57
CA ASP A 24 18.41 -17.06 -8.72
C ASP A 24 17.76 -15.91 -9.49
N GLU A 25 16.42 -15.81 -9.43
CA GLU A 25 15.63 -14.76 -10.07
C GLU A 25 15.64 -13.44 -9.27
N ASP A 26 16.13 -13.44 -8.03
CA ASP A 26 16.19 -12.22 -7.23
C ASP A 26 17.12 -11.21 -7.90
N ILE A 27 16.69 -9.95 -8.00
CA ILE A 27 17.56 -8.88 -8.44
C ILE A 27 18.49 -8.46 -7.31
N GLU A 28 19.69 -8.05 -7.68
CA GLU A 28 20.67 -7.46 -6.77
C GLU A 28 20.59 -5.94 -6.87
N PHE A 29 20.54 -5.26 -5.72
CA PHE A 29 20.60 -3.81 -5.66
C PHE A 29 21.51 -3.35 -4.51
N ILE A 30 22.08 -2.15 -4.66
CA ILE A 30 23.04 -1.58 -3.70
C ILE A 30 22.52 -0.25 -3.21
N VAL A 31 22.32 -0.14 -1.89
CA VAL A 31 21.77 1.05 -1.23
C VAL A 31 22.48 1.31 0.10
N PRO A 32 22.41 2.52 0.68
CA PRO A 32 22.90 2.72 2.04
C PRO A 32 22.02 2.01 3.06
N ASP A 33 22.55 1.80 4.27
CA ASP A 33 21.90 0.99 5.31
C ASP A 33 20.63 1.63 5.89
N ASP A 34 20.47 2.92 5.67
CA ASP A 34 19.32 3.73 6.07
C ASP A 34 18.34 3.99 4.91
N HIS A 35 18.54 3.35 3.76
CA HIS A 35 17.67 3.55 2.59
C HIS A 35 16.25 3.05 2.86
N GLU A 36 15.25 3.86 2.50
CA GLU A 36 13.84 3.57 2.78
C GLU A 36 13.34 2.25 2.17
N ALA A 37 13.93 1.80 1.05
CA ALA A 37 13.62 0.50 0.44
C ALA A 37 13.86 -0.70 1.37
N LEU A 38 14.67 -0.56 2.41
CA LEU A 38 14.90 -1.62 3.41
C LEU A 38 13.72 -1.78 4.38
N ILE A 39 12.92 -0.72 4.55
CA ILE A 39 11.75 -0.69 5.44
C ILE A 39 10.45 -0.81 4.63
N ASN A 40 10.38 -0.10 3.51
CA ASN A 40 9.21 -0.04 2.62
C ASN A 40 9.60 -0.41 1.19
N PRO A 41 9.93 -1.68 0.90
CA PRO A 41 10.40 -2.10 -0.42
C PRO A 41 9.36 -1.87 -1.54
N ILE A 42 8.08 -2.13 -1.25
CA ILE A 42 7.00 -2.15 -2.25
C ILE A 42 6.75 -0.81 -2.96
N ILE A 43 7.20 0.32 -2.41
CA ILE A 43 7.06 1.63 -3.05
C ILE A 43 8.22 1.94 -4.00
N PHE A 44 9.22 1.07 -4.13
CA PHE A 44 10.35 1.23 -5.03
C PHE A 44 10.21 0.33 -6.25
N ILE A 45 10.45 0.92 -7.43
CA ILE A 45 10.56 0.23 -8.72
C ILE A 45 12.04 0.09 -9.06
N TYR A 46 12.45 -1.08 -9.55
CA TYR A 46 13.76 -1.30 -10.10
C TYR A 46 13.75 -1.07 -11.62
N GLU A 47 14.47 -0.05 -12.08
CA GLU A 47 14.56 0.34 -13.48
C GLU A 47 16.00 0.65 -13.86
N ASN A 48 16.52 0.03 -14.91
CA ASN A 48 17.85 0.29 -15.47
C ASN A 48 19.02 0.16 -14.47
N GLY A 49 18.88 -0.68 -13.43
CA GLY A 49 19.93 -0.86 -12.41
C GLY A 49 19.73 -0.03 -11.15
N ASP A 50 18.75 0.88 -11.15
CA ASP A 50 18.51 1.81 -10.05
C ASP A 50 17.14 1.60 -9.40
N LEU A 51 17.06 1.98 -8.13
CA LEU A 51 15.80 2.03 -7.40
C LEU A 51 15.19 3.42 -7.49
N LYS A 52 13.98 3.49 -8.01
CA LYS A 52 13.18 4.70 -8.09
C LYS A 52 11.97 4.58 -7.18
N LYS A 53 11.81 5.56 -6.30
CA LYS A 53 10.61 5.67 -5.49
C LYS A 53 9.42 6.04 -6.36
N ASP A 54 8.34 5.30 -6.24
CA ASP A 54 7.07 5.60 -6.88
C ASP A 54 6.15 6.32 -5.88
N GLU A 55 6.22 7.64 -5.92
CA GLU A 55 5.41 8.50 -5.05
C GLU A 55 3.92 8.40 -5.35
N ILE A 56 3.54 8.17 -6.62
CA ILE A 56 2.13 8.04 -7.01
C ILE A 56 1.55 6.79 -6.36
N PHE A 57 2.24 5.67 -6.48
CA PHE A 57 1.81 4.43 -5.85
C PHE A 57 1.83 4.52 -4.32
N GLN A 58 2.84 5.19 -3.74
CA GLN A 58 2.84 5.45 -2.30
C GLN A 58 1.60 6.23 -1.85
N GLN A 59 1.19 7.27 -2.59
CA GLN A 59 -0.03 8.03 -2.27
C GLN A 59 -1.29 7.19 -2.42
N GLN A 60 -1.36 6.31 -3.43
CA GLN A 60 -2.46 5.35 -3.56
C GLN A 60 -2.57 4.43 -2.34
N LEU A 61 -1.44 3.89 -1.86
CA LEU A 61 -1.42 3.06 -0.65
C LEU A 61 -1.86 3.82 0.61
N ILE A 62 -1.48 5.10 0.72
CA ILE A 62 -1.92 5.97 1.81
C ILE A 62 -3.43 6.18 1.73
N GLN A 63 -3.97 6.51 0.55
CA GLN A 63 -5.39 6.72 0.35
C GLN A 63 -6.19 5.45 0.65
N GLU A 64 -5.76 4.29 0.15
CA GLU A 64 -6.42 3.02 0.47
C GLU A 64 -6.45 2.73 1.97
N LYS A 65 -5.37 3.07 2.68
CA LYS A 65 -5.30 2.87 4.13
C LYS A 65 -6.27 3.80 4.86
N GLU A 66 -6.39 5.06 4.43
CA GLU A 66 -7.33 6.02 5.00
C GLU A 66 -8.78 5.67 4.66
N ASP A 67 -9.07 5.20 3.44
CA ASP A 67 -10.41 4.72 3.05
C ASP A 67 -10.83 3.50 3.88
N ARG A 68 -9.90 2.59 4.17
CA ARG A 68 -10.15 1.45 5.06
C ARG A 68 -10.37 1.88 6.50
N ARG A 69 -9.67 2.92 6.98
CA ARG A 69 -9.84 3.49 8.33
C ARG A 69 -11.16 4.24 8.47
N ASN A 70 -11.56 4.97 7.44
CA ASN A 70 -12.77 5.78 7.40
C ASN A 70 -14.00 4.97 6.98
N LYS A 71 -13.84 3.67 6.68
CA LYS A 71 -14.97 2.80 6.39
C LYS A 71 -15.82 2.65 7.65
N PRO A 72 -17.10 3.07 7.64
CA PRO A 72 -17.95 2.96 8.82
C PRO A 72 -18.08 1.51 9.24
N THR A 73 -18.12 1.26 10.55
CA THR A 73 -18.36 -0.09 11.08
C THR A 73 -19.74 -0.60 10.68
N VAL A 74 -19.98 -1.91 10.77
CA VAL A 74 -21.31 -2.49 10.48
C VAL A 74 -22.40 -1.82 11.32
N GLU A 75 -22.11 -1.49 12.56
CA GLU A 75 -23.02 -0.81 13.48
C GLU A 75 -23.31 0.63 13.05
N GLN A 76 -22.29 1.37 12.61
CA GLN A 76 -22.47 2.72 12.06
C GLN A 76 -23.25 2.70 10.74
N GLN A 77 -23.01 1.70 9.90
CA GLN A 77 -23.79 1.50 8.67
C GLN A 77 -25.25 1.18 9.00
N LEU A 78 -25.51 0.35 10.00
CA LEU A 78 -26.87 0.03 10.44
C LEU A 78 -27.58 1.26 11.00
N ALA A 79 -26.89 2.09 11.78
CA ALA A 79 -27.44 3.35 12.29
C ALA A 79 -27.79 4.33 11.16
N LEU A 80 -26.94 4.45 10.12
CA LEU A 80 -27.22 5.26 8.94
C LEU A 80 -28.45 4.75 8.16
N VAL A 81 -28.58 3.43 8.01
CA VAL A 81 -29.74 2.82 7.36
C VAL A 81 -31.01 3.06 8.17
N GLN A 82 -30.96 2.89 9.50
CA GLN A 82 -32.11 3.14 10.36
C GLN A 82 -32.54 4.61 10.31
N GLN A 83 -31.58 5.54 10.37
CA GLN A 83 -31.86 6.96 10.25
C GLN A 83 -32.50 7.30 8.90
N ALA A 84 -32.02 6.73 7.80
CA ALA A 84 -32.62 6.95 6.48
C ALA A 84 -34.05 6.37 6.37
N ILE A 85 -34.34 5.25 7.03
CA ILE A 85 -35.70 4.68 7.11
C ILE A 85 -36.61 5.59 7.92
N ASP A 86 -36.15 6.07 9.07
CA ASP A 86 -36.92 6.95 9.95
C ASP A 86 -37.24 8.28 9.25
N ASP A 87 -36.27 8.87 8.55
CA ASP A 87 -36.44 10.10 7.75
C ASP A 87 -37.42 9.90 6.58
N LEU A 88 -37.45 8.73 5.94
CA LEU A 88 -38.39 8.42 4.86
C LEU A 88 -39.83 8.27 5.38
N ILE A 89 -40.00 7.64 6.54
CA ILE A 89 -41.29 7.46 7.20
C ILE A 89 -41.82 8.82 7.70
N LEU A 90 -40.96 9.65 8.29
CA LEU A 90 -41.31 10.99 8.77
C LEU A 90 -41.53 12.00 7.64
N GLY A 91 -40.74 11.93 6.57
CA GLY A 91 -40.88 12.79 5.38
C GLY A 91 -42.09 12.48 4.51
N GLY A 92 -42.69 11.30 4.64
CA GLY A 92 -43.93 10.91 3.96
C GLY A 92 -45.23 11.27 4.72
N MET A 93 -45.13 11.90 5.89
CA MET A 93 -46.26 12.31 6.74
C MET A 93 -46.58 13.83 6.68
N LEU A 94 -45.98 14.59 5.76
CA LEU A 94 -46.28 16.00 5.49
C LEU A 94 -47.12 16.20 4.23
#